data_AF-A0A932P6Q7-F1
#
_entry.id   AF-A0A932P6Q7-F1
#
_cell.length_a   1.000
_cell.length_b   1.000
_cell.length_c   1.000
_cell.angle_alpha   90.00
_cell.angle_beta   90.00
_cell.angle_gamma   90.00
#
_symmetry.space_group_name_H-M   'P 1'
#
loop_
_entity.id
_entity.type
_entity.pdbx_description
1 polymer ?
#
loop_
_entity_poly.entity_id
_entity_poly.type
_entity_poly.pdbx_seq_one_letter_code
_entity_poly.pdbx_strand_id
1 'polypeptide(L)'
;MLGPICCGASPTGDLYVGGMRESGWGGGNNVGELVRLRPRPYLPTGIREVRAWKRGFIVEFTGSVEPAAVAQATSYSISSYRRIWQGTYATPDSDRQSEEIREAALAPDGRSVVLTLARMREGFVYDIHVTVPAQAGSPLWPAQAHYTLNAVPSPPAP
;
A
#
# COMPACT_ATOMS: atom_id res chain seq x y z
N MET A 1 -22.03 4.54 0.21
CA MET A 1 -22.02 3.45 1.20
C MET A 1 -22.40 4.07 2.52
N LEU A 2 -23.42 3.55 3.16
CA LEU A 2 -23.76 3.84 4.54
C LEU A 2 -22.63 3.36 5.46
N GLY A 3 -22.62 3.77 6.73
CA GLY A 3 -21.58 3.35 7.67
C GLY A 3 -21.56 1.83 7.81
N PRO A 4 -20.45 1.12 7.51
CA PRO A 4 -20.40 -0.33 7.63
C PRO A 4 -20.46 -0.73 9.10
N ILE A 5 -21.35 -1.66 9.44
CA ILE A 5 -21.53 -2.17 10.81
C ILE A 5 -21.12 -3.63 10.95
N CYS A 6 -21.22 -4.40 9.88
CA CYS A 6 -20.82 -5.79 9.84
C CYS A 6 -20.33 -6.16 8.44
N CYS A 7 -19.49 -7.19 8.40
CA CYS A 7 -19.10 -7.83 7.16
C CYS A 7 -19.07 -9.35 7.33
N GLY A 8 -19.27 -10.07 6.23
CA GLY A 8 -19.20 -11.52 6.19
C GLY A 8 -18.72 -12.00 4.83
N ALA A 9 -17.89 -13.04 4.83
CA ALA A 9 -17.45 -13.71 3.61
C ALA A 9 -18.30 -14.96 3.35
N SER A 10 -18.77 -15.15 2.12
CA SER A 10 -19.42 -16.39 1.71
C SER A 10 -18.38 -17.50 1.45
N PRO A 11 -18.80 -18.78 1.44
CA PRO A 11 -17.93 -19.87 1.00
C PRO A 11 -17.39 -19.72 -0.43
N THR A 12 -18.04 -18.91 -1.26
CA THR A 12 -17.62 -18.61 -2.64
C THR A 12 -16.69 -17.39 -2.75
N GLY A 13 -16.30 -16.78 -1.62
CA GLY A 13 -15.38 -15.63 -1.58
C GLY A 13 -16.03 -14.27 -1.81
N ASP A 14 -17.36 -14.18 -1.84
CA ASP A 14 -18.04 -12.90 -1.91
C ASP A 14 -18.03 -12.21 -0.55
N LEU A 15 -17.81 -10.90 -0.55
CA LEU A 15 -17.86 -10.08 0.66
C LEU A 15 -19.21 -9.38 0.73
N TYR A 16 -19.96 -9.67 1.79
CA TYR A 16 -21.19 -8.96 2.14
C TYR A 16 -20.86 -7.90 3.18
N VAL A 17 -21.29 -6.67 2.95
CA VAL A 17 -21.15 -5.56 3.91
C VAL A 17 -22.54 -5.05 4.25
N GLY A 18 -22.91 -5.20 5.52
CA GLY A 18 -24.09 -4.59 6.09
C GLY A 18 -23.76 -3.17 6.52
N GLY A 19 -24.47 -2.21 5.97
CA GLY A 19 -24.33 -0.80 6.31
C GLY A 19 -25.63 -0.26 6.87
N MET A 20 -25.52 0.71 7.78
CA MET A 20 -26.66 1.50 8.19
C MET A 20 -26.26 2.96 8.31
N ARG A 21 -27.21 3.85 8.08
CA ARG A 21 -27.12 5.23 8.50
C ARG A 21 -28.21 5.43 9.52
N GLU A 22 -27.78 5.54 10.76
CA GLU A 22 -28.61 6.05 11.83
C GLU A 22 -28.66 7.58 11.73
N SER A 23 -29.81 8.19 12.02
CA SER A 23 -30.04 9.63 11.91
C SER A 23 -28.97 10.47 12.61
N GLY A 24 -28.45 9.99 13.75
CA GLY A 24 -27.32 10.57 14.48
C GLY A 24 -27.29 12.12 14.48
N TRP A 25 -26.10 12.69 14.33
CA TRP A 25 -25.85 14.14 14.23
C TRP A 25 -26.39 14.80 12.95
N GLY A 26 -26.90 14.03 11.98
CA GLY A 26 -27.25 14.52 10.64
C GLY A 26 -28.75 14.58 10.34
N GLY A 27 -29.61 14.16 11.28
CA GLY A 27 -31.08 14.26 11.19
C GLY A 27 -31.72 13.59 9.95
N GLY A 28 -31.01 12.67 9.28
CA GLY A 28 -31.50 12.00 8.08
C GLY A 28 -32.30 10.74 8.38
N ASN A 29 -33.02 10.20 7.39
CA ASN A 29 -33.77 8.95 7.57
C ASN A 29 -32.85 7.78 7.93
N ASN A 30 -33.35 6.93 8.82
CA ASN A 30 -32.76 5.63 9.11
C ASN A 30 -32.89 4.73 7.89
N VAL A 31 -31.74 4.38 7.30
CA VAL A 31 -31.66 3.52 6.12
C VAL A 31 -30.61 2.45 6.35
N GLY A 32 -30.91 1.24 5.90
CA GLY A 32 -29.98 0.12 5.87
C GLY A 32 -29.62 -0.25 4.43
N GLU A 33 -28.44 -0.82 4.25
CA GLU A 33 -28.02 -1.40 2.97
C GLU A 33 -27.29 -2.72 3.19
N LEU A 34 -27.40 -3.61 2.20
CA LEU A 34 -26.58 -4.81 2.10
C LEU A 34 -25.86 -4.78 0.75
N VAL A 35 -24.55 -4.62 0.77
CA VAL A 35 -23.72 -4.58 -0.44
C VAL A 35 -23.00 -5.92 -0.59
N ARG A 36 -23.15 -6.55 -1.76
CA ARG A 36 -22.36 -7.73 -2.15
C ARG A 36 -21.25 -7.31 -3.09
N LEU A 37 -20.01 -7.49 -2.64
CA LEU A 37 -18.80 -7.34 -3.43
C LEU A 37 -18.38 -8.71 -3.94
N ARG A 38 -18.31 -8.86 -5.27
CA ARG A 38 -17.87 -10.09 -5.93
C ARG A 38 -16.47 -9.87 -6.49
N PRO A 39 -15.47 -10.68 -6.08
CA PRO A 39 -14.15 -10.62 -6.68
C PRO A 39 -14.24 -10.87 -8.19
N ARG A 40 -13.42 -10.14 -8.97
CA ARG A 40 -13.24 -10.48 -10.38
C ARG A 40 -12.46 -11.79 -10.49
N PRO A 41 -12.67 -12.59 -11.56
CA PRO A 41 -11.94 -13.84 -11.76
C PRO A 41 -10.43 -13.64 -11.97
N TYR A 42 -10.01 -12.42 -12.30
CA TYR A 42 -8.61 -12.03 -12.40
C TYR A 42 -8.35 -10.76 -11.56
N LEU A 43 -7.19 -10.72 -10.92
CA LEU A 43 -6.68 -9.53 -10.25
C LEU A 43 -5.77 -8.75 -11.23
N PRO A 44 -5.81 -7.42 -11.21
CA PRO A 44 -4.80 -6.63 -11.92
C PRO A 44 -3.42 -6.90 -11.32
N THR A 45 -2.39 -6.78 -12.16
CA THR A 45 -1.01 -6.73 -11.68
C THR A 45 -0.80 -5.43 -10.93
N GLY A 46 -0.30 -5.49 -9.71
CA GLY A 46 -0.10 -4.34 -8.83
C GLY A 46 0.78 -4.70 -7.65
N ILE A 47 1.00 -3.73 -6.76
CA ILE A 47 1.68 -3.97 -5.49
C ILE A 47 0.80 -4.91 -4.64
N ARG A 48 1.38 -6.05 -4.26
CA ARG A 48 0.78 -7.02 -3.34
C ARG A 48 1.12 -6.67 -1.90
N GLU A 49 2.41 -6.42 -1.64
CA GLU A 49 2.92 -6.23 -0.28
C GLU A 49 4.18 -5.36 -0.32
N VAL A 50 4.37 -4.57 0.75
CA VAL A 50 5.65 -3.92 1.03
C VAL A 50 6.15 -4.37 2.39
N ARG A 51 7.39 -4.86 2.43
CA ARG A 51 8.08 -5.30 3.65
C ARG A 51 9.31 -4.43 3.88
N ALA A 52 9.54 -4.00 5.12
CA ALA A 52 10.80 -3.36 5.46
C ALA A 52 11.95 -4.37 5.41
N TRP A 53 13.12 -3.88 5.00
CA TRP A 53 14.40 -4.59 4.99
C TRP A 53 15.46 -3.73 5.66
N LYS A 54 16.55 -4.34 6.14
CA LYS A 54 17.64 -3.65 6.88
C LYS A 54 18.18 -2.37 6.24
N ARG A 55 18.04 -2.24 4.91
CA ARG A 55 18.52 -1.08 4.14
C ARG A 55 17.46 -0.50 3.19
N GLY A 56 16.19 -0.87 3.35
CA GLY A 56 15.14 -0.36 2.47
C GLY A 56 13.85 -1.15 2.50
N PHE A 57 13.29 -1.43 1.34
CA PHE A 57 12.00 -2.12 1.19
C PHE A 57 12.06 -3.24 0.17
N ILE A 58 11.27 -4.28 0.41
CA ILE A 58 10.95 -5.31 -0.56
C ILE A 58 9.51 -5.06 -1.01
N VAL A 59 9.31 -4.82 -2.30
CA VAL A 59 7.99 -4.64 -2.91
C VAL A 59 7.67 -5.89 -3.72
N GLU A 60 6.62 -6.61 -3.34
CA GLU A 60 6.14 -7.81 -4.03
C GLU A 60 4.94 -7.44 -4.91
N PHE A 61 4.88 -7.97 -6.14
CA PHE A 61 3.80 -7.74 -7.09
C PHE A 61 2.85 -8.95 -7.18
N THR A 62 1.57 -8.69 -7.47
CA THR A 62 0.55 -9.75 -7.65
C THR A 62 0.75 -10.58 -8.93
N GLY A 63 1.52 -10.07 -9.89
CA GLY A 63 1.82 -10.70 -11.17
C GLY A 63 3.21 -10.29 -11.68
N SER A 64 3.53 -10.77 -12.87
CA SER A 64 4.83 -10.46 -13.49
C SER A 64 4.88 -9.01 -14.00
N VAL A 65 6.07 -8.43 -13.90
CA VAL A 65 6.39 -7.02 -14.21
C VAL A 65 7.53 -6.96 -15.24
N GLU A 66 7.66 -5.84 -15.95
CA GLU A 66 8.66 -5.70 -17.01
C GLU A 66 10.09 -5.66 -16.43
N PRO A 67 10.94 -6.68 -16.65
CA PRO A 67 12.21 -6.82 -15.91
C PRO A 67 13.18 -5.64 -16.10
N ALA A 68 13.20 -5.08 -17.32
CA ALA A 68 14.06 -3.95 -17.66
C ALA A 68 13.68 -2.68 -16.89
N ALA A 69 12.39 -2.46 -16.62
CA ALA A 69 11.90 -1.32 -15.85
C ALA A 69 12.03 -1.55 -14.34
N VAL A 70 11.83 -2.78 -13.87
CA VAL A 70 11.93 -3.12 -12.43
C VAL A 70 13.32 -2.83 -11.85
N ALA A 71 14.38 -3.05 -12.64
CA ALA A 71 15.75 -2.80 -12.18
C ALA A 71 16.15 -1.32 -12.19
N GLN A 72 15.27 -0.40 -12.65
CA GLN A 72 15.58 1.02 -12.72
C GLN A 72 15.10 1.74 -11.46
N ALA A 73 16.03 2.33 -10.70
CA ALA A 73 15.68 3.12 -9.52
C ALA A 73 14.72 4.29 -9.84
N THR A 74 14.77 4.82 -11.06
CA THR A 74 13.88 5.89 -11.55
C THR A 74 12.43 5.44 -11.75
N SER A 75 12.15 4.14 -11.75
CA SER A 75 10.79 3.59 -11.82
C SER A 75 10.07 3.61 -10.46
N TYR A 76 10.72 4.18 -9.44
CA TYR A 76 10.24 4.27 -8.08
C TYR A 76 10.39 5.69 -7.57
N SER A 77 9.42 6.16 -6.80
CA SER A 77 9.60 7.36 -5.97
C SER A 77 9.15 7.06 -4.55
N ILE A 78 9.97 7.49 -3.59
CA ILE A 78 9.71 7.29 -2.18
C ILE A 78 9.77 8.65 -1.50
N SER A 79 8.74 8.96 -0.72
CA SER A 79 8.77 10.07 0.22
C SER A 79 8.44 9.58 1.62
N SER A 80 9.02 10.20 2.65
CA SER A 80 8.72 9.88 4.04
C SER A 80 8.15 11.11 4.75
N TYR A 81 7.26 10.92 5.71
CA TYR A 81 6.69 11.99 6.54
C TYR A 81 6.22 11.46 7.90
N ARG A 82 5.94 12.38 8.84
CA ARG A 82 5.28 12.09 10.11
C ARG A 82 3.95 12.80 10.19
N ARG A 83 3.08 12.33 11.09
CA ARG A 83 1.90 13.09 11.52
C ARG A 83 2.00 13.36 13.01
N ILE A 84 2.30 14.60 13.35
CA ILE A 84 2.35 15.06 14.74
C ILE A 84 0.99 15.66 15.05
N TRP A 85 0.22 15.06 15.95
CA TRP A 85 -1.10 15.58 16.30
C TRP A 85 -0.99 16.94 17.01
N GLN A 86 -1.76 17.93 16.56
CA GLN A 86 -1.74 19.31 17.07
C GLN A 86 -3.08 19.77 17.67
N GLY A 87 -3.97 18.85 18.03
CA GLY A 87 -5.28 19.21 18.59
C GLY A 87 -6.38 19.51 17.56
N THR A 88 -6.05 19.54 16.27
CA THR A 88 -7.00 19.77 15.17
C THR A 88 -7.53 18.45 14.59
N TYR A 89 -8.67 18.51 13.89
CA TYR A 89 -9.27 17.35 13.23
C TYR A 89 -8.34 16.74 12.16
N ALA A 90 -7.64 17.59 11.41
CA ALA A 90 -6.62 17.18 10.46
C ALA A 90 -5.31 17.94 10.76
N THR A 91 -4.20 17.24 10.63
CA THR A 91 -2.85 17.81 10.76
C THR A 91 -2.09 17.54 9.46
N PRO A 92 -1.47 18.56 8.85
CA PRO A 92 -0.62 18.35 7.68
C PRO A 92 0.56 17.41 7.99
N ASP A 93 1.10 16.79 6.94
CA ASP A 93 2.32 16.00 7.03
C ASP A 93 3.47 16.86 7.56
N SER A 94 4.21 16.35 8.53
CA SER A 94 5.41 16.96 9.12
C SER A 94 6.67 16.29 8.59
N ASP A 95 7.76 17.05 8.45
CA ASP A 95 9.09 16.55 8.03
C ASP A 95 9.10 15.75 6.72
N ARG A 96 8.20 16.11 5.79
CA ARG A 96 8.07 15.42 4.51
C ARG A 96 9.36 15.57 3.70
N GLN A 97 9.89 14.47 3.20
CA GLN A 97 11.09 14.47 2.37
C GLN A 97 11.01 13.40 1.29
N SER A 98 11.64 13.66 0.14
CA SER A 98 11.97 12.60 -0.83
C SER A 98 13.17 11.80 -0.31
N GLU A 99 13.09 10.48 -0.44
CA GLU A 99 14.14 9.54 -0.05
C GLU A 99 14.90 9.04 -1.28
N GLU A 100 16.22 8.99 -1.16
CA GLU A 100 17.10 8.59 -2.26
C GLU A 100 17.18 7.06 -2.37
N ILE A 101 16.82 6.54 -3.53
CA ILE A 101 16.92 5.12 -3.89
C ILE A 101 18.28 4.90 -4.53
N ARG A 102 19.12 4.10 -3.89
CA ARG A 102 20.47 3.77 -4.34
C ARG A 102 20.48 2.64 -5.37
N GLU A 103 19.58 1.68 -5.22
CA GLU A 103 19.53 0.48 -6.04
C GLU A 103 18.11 -0.08 -6.06
N ALA A 104 17.72 -0.64 -7.20
CA ALA A 104 16.53 -1.46 -7.37
C ALA A 104 16.95 -2.79 -8.00
N ALA A 105 16.80 -3.88 -7.26
CA ALA A 105 17.21 -5.22 -7.70
C ALA A 105 16.00 -6.15 -7.79
N LEU A 106 15.73 -6.71 -8.97
CA LEU A 106 14.73 -7.74 -9.14
C LEU A 106 15.18 -9.02 -8.40
N ALA A 107 14.33 -9.55 -7.54
CA ALA A 107 14.58 -10.77 -6.81
C ALA A 107 14.49 -12.00 -7.73
N PRO A 108 15.08 -13.14 -7.34
CA PRO A 108 15.06 -14.37 -8.15
C PRO A 108 13.65 -14.94 -8.44
N ASP A 109 12.63 -14.52 -7.68
CA ASP A 109 11.24 -14.90 -7.88
C ASP A 109 10.57 -14.23 -9.10
N GLY A 110 11.22 -13.24 -9.71
CA GLY A 110 10.73 -12.48 -10.86
C GLY A 110 9.52 -11.60 -10.57
N ARG A 111 9.13 -11.43 -9.30
CA ARG A 111 7.94 -10.67 -8.87
C ARG A 111 8.17 -9.80 -7.64
N SER A 112 9.35 -9.82 -7.06
CA SER A 112 9.73 -8.91 -5.98
C SER A 112 10.89 -8.02 -6.42
N VAL A 113 10.87 -6.77 -5.99
CA VAL A 113 12.00 -5.84 -6.12
C VAL A 113 12.51 -5.46 -4.75
N VAL A 114 13.83 -5.45 -4.61
CA VAL A 114 14.53 -4.97 -3.43
C VAL A 114 15.00 -3.56 -3.71
N LEU A 115 14.41 -2.59 -3.02
CA LEU A 115 14.77 -1.17 -3.08
C LEU A 115 15.72 -0.86 -1.93
N THR A 116 16.96 -0.52 -2.25
CA THR A 116 17.95 -0.05 -1.28
C THR A 116 17.88 1.46 -1.19
N LEU A 117 17.64 1.98 0.01
CA LEU A 117 17.59 3.41 0.30
C LEU A 117 18.94 3.89 0.83
N ALA A 118 19.25 5.17 0.63
CA ALA A 118 20.44 5.79 1.22
C ALA A 118 20.39 5.77 2.76
N ARG A 119 19.18 5.88 3.32
CA ARG A 119 18.91 5.86 4.77
C ARG A 119 17.47 5.42 5.05
N MET A 120 17.25 4.92 6.25
CA MET A 120 15.93 4.56 6.80
C MET A 120 15.67 5.39 8.05
N ARG A 121 14.44 5.90 8.21
CA ARG A 121 14.02 6.82 9.28
C ARG A 121 12.87 6.17 10.04
N GLU A 122 13.16 5.67 11.23
CA GLU A 122 12.15 5.08 12.11
C GLU A 122 11.15 6.14 12.60
N GLY A 123 9.90 5.73 12.82
CA GLY A 123 8.78 6.59 13.18
C GLY A 123 8.19 7.40 12.01
N PHE A 124 8.54 7.07 10.76
CA PHE A 124 8.01 7.73 9.55
C PHE A 124 7.06 6.82 8.78
N VAL A 125 6.09 7.45 8.12
CA VAL A 125 5.29 6.83 7.06
C VAL A 125 6.01 7.07 5.74
N TYR A 126 6.24 5.98 5.02
CA TYR A 126 6.79 5.96 3.68
C TYR A 126 5.66 5.85 2.67
N ASP A 127 5.63 6.78 1.72
CA ASP A 127 4.76 6.80 0.54
C ASP A 127 5.58 6.37 -0.67
N ILE A 128 5.24 5.20 -1.21
CA ILE A 128 6.01 4.48 -2.22
C ILE A 128 5.15 4.42 -3.48
N HIS A 129 5.66 5.00 -4.57
CA HIS A 129 5.03 4.98 -5.89
C HIS A 129 5.88 4.15 -6.84
N VAL A 130 5.21 3.36 -7.68
CA VAL A 130 5.81 2.47 -8.66
C VAL A 130 5.26 2.82 -10.05
N THR A 131 6.14 3.08 -11.00
CA THR A 131 5.77 3.37 -12.41
C THR A 131 6.17 2.24 -13.37
N VAL A 132 6.69 1.13 -12.83
CA VAL A 132 6.96 -0.10 -13.59
C VAL A 132 5.67 -0.60 -14.25
N PRO A 133 5.67 -0.92 -15.55
CA PRO A 133 4.52 -1.54 -16.20
C PRO A 133 4.42 -3.03 -15.88
N ALA A 134 3.19 -3.56 -15.92
CA ALA A 134 2.97 -5.01 -15.89
C ALA A 134 3.51 -5.66 -17.17
N GLN A 135 3.76 -6.98 -17.13
CA GLN A 135 4.08 -7.75 -18.33
C GLN A 135 2.90 -7.63 -19.32
N ALA A 136 3.17 -7.19 -20.57
CA ALA A 136 2.22 -6.72 -21.60
C ALA A 136 1.85 -5.20 -21.58
N GLY A 137 2.53 -4.39 -20.76
CA GLY A 137 2.51 -2.92 -20.87
C GLY A 137 1.31 -2.23 -20.22
N SER A 138 0.46 -2.96 -19.50
CA SER A 138 -0.65 -2.35 -18.75
C SER A 138 -0.15 -1.64 -17.48
N PRO A 139 -0.85 -0.58 -17.03
CA PRO A 139 -0.47 0.11 -15.80
C PRO A 139 -0.70 -0.78 -14.58
N LEU A 140 0.18 -0.66 -13.58
CA LEU A 140 0.00 -1.35 -12.30
C LEU A 140 -1.20 -0.76 -11.54
N TRP A 141 -1.96 -1.64 -10.89
CA TRP A 141 -2.94 -1.23 -9.90
C TRP A 141 -3.06 -2.28 -8.79
N PRO A 142 -2.84 -1.90 -7.51
CA PRO A 142 -2.39 -0.58 -7.05
C PRO A 142 -0.92 -0.29 -7.41
N ALA A 143 -0.61 0.97 -7.72
CA ALA A 143 0.75 1.46 -8.02
C ALA A 143 1.37 2.27 -6.87
N GLN A 144 0.64 2.43 -5.77
CA GLN A 144 1.04 3.20 -4.60
C GLN A 144 0.82 2.36 -3.34
N ALA A 145 1.77 2.47 -2.39
CA ALA A 145 1.68 1.84 -1.09
C ALA A 145 2.16 2.80 0.00
N HIS A 146 1.60 2.63 1.21
CA HIS A 146 2.03 3.35 2.40
C HIS A 146 2.55 2.36 3.44
N TYR A 147 3.72 2.65 4.02
CA TYR A 147 4.35 1.80 5.02
C TYR A 147 4.78 2.61 6.24
N THR A 148 4.31 2.27 7.43
CA THR A 148 4.79 2.90 8.66
C THR A 148 6.01 2.13 9.18
N LEU A 149 7.18 2.75 9.14
CA LEU A 149 8.42 2.14 9.62
C LEU A 149 8.60 2.44 11.11
N ASN A 150 8.13 1.53 11.97
CA ASN A 150 8.31 1.69 13.42
C ASN A 150 9.75 1.40 13.87
N ALA A 151 10.38 0.38 13.28
CA ALA A 151 11.76 0.01 13.53
C ALA A 151 12.38 -0.58 12.27
N VAL A 152 13.68 -0.34 12.04
CA VAL A 152 14.43 -1.00 10.98
C VAL A 152 14.67 -2.45 11.38
N PRO A 153 14.32 -3.43 10.54
CA PRO A 153 14.56 -4.83 10.85
C PRO A 153 16.05 -5.11 11.06
N SER A 154 16.39 -5.62 12.25
CA SER A 154 17.70 -6.23 12.51
C SER A 154 17.72 -7.65 11.97
N PRO A 155 18.88 -8.18 11.52
CA PRO A 155 18.98 -9.61 11.24
C PRO A 155 18.59 -10.41 12.50
N PRO A 156 18.00 -11.61 12.36
CA PRO A 156 17.82 -12.49 13.51
C PRO A 156 19.19 -12.69 14.18
N ALA A 157 19.20 -12.68 15.51
CA ALA A 157 20.40 -13.03 16.28
C ALA A 157 20.92 -14.41 15.81
N PRO A 158 22.25 -14.61 15.78
CA PRO A 158 22.85 -15.86 15.31
C PRO A 158 22.36 -17.09 16.07
#